data_AF-A0A0M0TDH9-F1
#
_entry.id   AF-A0A0M0TDH9-F1
#
_cell.length_a   1.000
_cell.length_b   1.000
_cell.length_c   1.000
_cell.angle_alpha   90.00
_cell.angle_beta   90.00
_cell.angle_gamma   90.00
#
_symmetry.space_group_name_H-M   'P 1'
#
loop_
_entity.id
_entity.type
_entity.pdbx_description
1 polymer ?
#
loop_
_entity_poly.entity_id
_entity_poly.type
_entity_poly.pdbx_seq_one_letter_code
_entity_poly.pdbx_strand_id
1 'polypeptide(L)' 'MALLDEGKQTPEPEPEVDPAVIFEQARQALLRLSTGGYRREAVSIVQKFGAIKVSDIPPEKLPEVLKMAEAAWVEE' A
#
# COMPACT_ATOMS: atom_id res chain seq x y z
N MET A 1 38.55 -18.16 9.52
CA MET A 1 37.37 -18.52 10.33
C MET A 1 36.18 -17.82 9.69
N ALA A 2 35.13 -18.58 9.39
CA ALA A 2 33.97 -18.18 8.59
C ALA A 2 33.05 -17.16 9.26
N LEU A 3 32.30 -16.42 8.42
CA LEU A 3 30.87 -16.07 8.42
C LEU A 3 30.75 -14.88 7.42
N LEU A 4 30.43 -15.06 6.13
CA LEU A 4 29.13 -15.46 5.58
C LEU A 4 27.96 -14.87 6.39
N ASP A 5 27.69 -13.58 6.18
CA ASP A 5 26.34 -13.04 6.34
C ASP A 5 25.89 -12.56 4.96
N GLU A 6 25.26 -13.48 4.26
CA GLU A 6 24.57 -13.26 3.00
C GLU A 6 23.31 -12.39 3.24
N GLY A 7 23.03 -11.49 2.29
CA GLY A 7 21.64 -11.33 1.87
C GLY A 7 20.84 -10.17 2.47
N LYS A 8 21.44 -9.02 2.78
CA LYS A 8 20.71 -7.75 2.65
C LYS A 8 20.99 -7.13 1.29
N GLN A 9 20.44 -7.78 0.25
CA GLN A 9 19.98 -7.05 -0.94
C GLN A 9 18.88 -6.09 -0.47
N THR A 10 19.27 -4.92 0.02
CA THR A 10 18.45 -3.73 -0.08
C THR A 10 18.84 -3.14 -1.43
N PRO A 11 18.11 -3.40 -2.53
CA PRO A 11 18.21 -2.49 -3.66
C PRO A 11 17.78 -1.13 -3.13
N GLU A 12 18.74 -0.22 -3.08
CA GLU A 12 18.51 1.21 -2.96
C GLU A 12 17.77 1.59 -4.24
N PRO A 13 16.46 1.91 -4.21
CA PRO A 13 15.77 2.20 -5.45
C PRO A 13 16.17 3.61 -5.88
N GLU A 14 16.72 3.67 -7.09
CA GLU A 14 16.81 4.86 -7.91
C GLU A 14 15.48 5.65 -7.86
N PRO A 15 15.47 7.00 -7.98
CA PRO A 15 14.25 7.80 -7.90
C PRO A 15 13.41 7.68 -9.19
N GLU A 16 13.10 6.46 -9.59
CA GLU A 16 11.93 6.13 -10.39
C GLU A 16 10.86 5.74 -9.37
N VAL A 17 9.70 6.40 -9.40
CA VAL A 17 8.66 6.19 -8.39
C VAL A 17 8.19 4.74 -8.44
N ASP A 18 8.78 3.90 -7.57
CA ASP A 18 8.56 2.48 -7.59
C ASP A 18 7.09 2.18 -7.26
N PRO A 19 6.41 1.36 -8.07
CA PRO A 19 5.05 0.94 -7.76
C PRO A 19 4.95 0.23 -6.41
N ALA A 20 6.06 -0.38 -5.94
CA ALA A 20 6.19 -0.95 -4.60
C ALA A 20 6.10 0.10 -3.49
N VAL A 21 6.58 1.33 -3.71
CA VAL A 21 6.48 2.41 -2.72
C VAL A 21 5.03 2.90 -2.61
N ILE A 22 4.36 3.11 -3.75
CA ILE A 22 2.94 3.49 -3.77
C ILE A 22 2.08 2.37 -3.16
N PHE A 23 2.44 1.12 -3.45
CA PHE A 23 1.82 -0.06 -2.84
C PHE A 23 1.89 -0.02 -1.32
N GLU A 24 3.09 0.16 -0.77
CA GLU A 24 3.33 0.21 0.66
C GLU A 24 2.53 1.36 1.30
N GLN A 25 2.51 2.54 0.67
CA GLN A 25 1.73 3.68 1.13
C GLN A 25 0.23 3.36 1.14
N ALA A 26 -0.32 2.82 0.05
CA ALA A 26 -1.73 2.46 -0.05
C ALA A 26 -2.11 1.40 1.00
N ARG A 27 -1.24 0.41 1.19
CA ARG A 27 -1.39 -0.63 2.21
C ARG A 27 -1.39 -0.04 3.61
N GLN A 28 -0.46 0.87 3.93
CA GLN A 28 -0.41 1.54 5.22
C GLN A 28 -1.66 2.41 5.46
N ALA A 29 -2.13 3.17 4.46
CA ALA A 29 -3.33 4.00 4.58
C ALA A 29 -4.57 3.15 4.88
N LEU A 30 -4.78 2.05 4.13
CA LEU A 30 -5.88 1.11 4.38
C LEU A 30 -5.75 0.38 5.72
N LEU A 31 -4.51 0.06 6.14
CA LEU A 31 -4.26 -0.54 7.45
C LEU A 31 -4.65 0.44 8.56
N ARG A 32 -4.27 1.72 8.44
CA ARG A 32 -4.67 2.77 9.39
C ARG A 32 -6.18 2.91 9.47
N LEU A 33 -6.87 2.99 8.33
CA LEU A 33 -8.34 2.99 8.27
C LEU A 33 -8.91 1.76 8.98
N SER A 34 -8.39 0.58 8.69
CA SER A 34 -8.84 -0.68 9.30
C SER A 34 -8.61 -0.73 10.81
N THR A 35 -7.49 -0.19 11.30
CA THR A 35 -7.20 -0.09 12.74
C THR A 35 -7.99 1.03 13.43
N GLY A 36 -8.36 2.07 12.70
CA GLY A 36 -9.15 3.21 13.18
C GLY A 36 -10.66 2.98 13.21
N GLY A 37 -11.13 1.78 12.85
CA GLY A 37 -12.55 1.43 12.80
C GLY A 37 -13.21 1.53 11.42
N TYR A 38 -12.51 2.11 10.45
CA TYR A 38 -12.94 2.30 9.06
C TYR A 38 -12.58 1.11 8.15
N ARG A 39 -12.54 -0.12 8.69
CA ARG A 39 -12.25 -1.34 7.89
C ARG A 39 -13.22 -1.51 6.75
N ARG A 40 -14.52 -1.20 6.95
CA ARG A 40 -15.52 -1.27 5.88
C ARG A 40 -15.16 -0.34 4.73
N GLU A 41 -14.70 0.87 5.04
CA GLU A 41 -14.28 1.85 4.03
C GLU A 41 -12.99 1.45 3.34
N ALA A 42 -12.01 0.96 4.08
CA ALA A 42 -10.81 0.38 3.48
C ALA A 42 -11.15 -0.73 2.48
N VAL A 43 -12.04 -1.65 2.84
CA VAL A 43 -12.49 -2.73 1.95
C VAL A 43 -13.34 -2.19 0.79
N SER A 44 -14.20 -1.20 1.03
CA SER A 44 -15.06 -0.55 0.03
C SER A 44 -14.21 0.07 -1.08
N ILE A 45 -13.14 0.79 -0.72
CA ILE A 45 -12.19 1.38 -1.66
C ILE A 45 -11.57 0.30 -2.54
N VAL A 46 -11.06 -0.77 -1.95
CA VAL A 46 -10.39 -1.85 -2.69
C VAL A 46 -11.38 -2.60 -3.59
N GLN A 47 -12.62 -2.81 -3.13
CA GLN A 47 -13.69 -3.41 -3.93
C GLN A 47 -14.10 -2.55 -5.12
N LYS A 48 -13.98 -1.21 -5.06
CA LYS A 48 -14.21 -0.34 -6.23
C LYS A 48 -13.26 -0.65 -7.40
N PHE A 49 -12.09 -1.20 -7.10
CA PHE A 49 -11.12 -1.65 -8.11
C PHE A 49 -11.29 -3.14 -8.46
N GLY A 50 -12.32 -3.81 -7.96
CA GLY A 50 -12.57 -5.24 -8.18
C GLY A 50 -11.63 -6.15 -7.39
N ALA A 51 -10.91 -5.62 -6.41
CA ALA A 51 -9.94 -6.35 -5.60
C ALA A 51 -10.45 -6.56 -4.17
N ILE A 52 -9.81 -7.48 -3.44
CA ILE A 52 -10.08 -7.73 -2.01
C ILE A 52 -9.02 -7.04 -1.13
N LYS A 53 -7.81 -6.85 -1.66
CA LYS A 53 -6.64 -6.31 -0.96
C LYS A 53 -5.87 -5.38 -1.90
N VAL A 54 -5.11 -4.43 -1.35
CA VAL A 54 -4.21 -3.60 -2.16
C VAL A 54 -3.22 -4.44 -2.96
N SER A 55 -2.83 -5.63 -2.47
CA SER A 55 -2.02 -6.65 -3.18
C SER A 55 -2.60 -7.13 -4.51
N ASP A 56 -3.92 -7.12 -4.65
CA ASP A 56 -4.61 -7.56 -5.86
C ASP A 56 -4.84 -6.40 -6.85
N ILE A 57 -4.50 -5.17 -6.48
CA ILE A 57 -4.72 -3.99 -7.31
C ILE A 57 -3.49 -3.77 -8.19
N PRO A 58 -3.66 -3.62 -9.51
CA PRO A 58 -2.56 -3.33 -10.41
C PRO A 58 -1.86 -2.02 -10.02
N PRO A 59 -0.54 -1.92 -10.23
CA PRO A 59 0.26 -0.77 -9.80
C PRO A 59 -0.20 0.57 -10.37
N GLU A 60 -0.83 0.54 -11.54
CA GLU A 60 -1.43 1.69 -12.21
C GLU A 60 -2.63 2.28 -11.43
N LYS A 61 -3.28 1.46 -10.59
CA LYS A 61 -4.45 1.84 -9.78
C LYS A 61 -4.12 2.08 -8.31
N LEU A 62 -2.96 1.64 -7.83
CA LEU A 62 -2.48 1.91 -6.47
C LEU A 62 -2.47 3.40 -6.08
N PRO A 63 -2.02 4.35 -6.93
CA PRO A 63 -2.05 5.77 -6.55
C PRO A 63 -3.48 6.31 -6.40
N GLU A 64 -4.46 5.78 -7.14
CA GLU A 64 -5.88 6.11 -6.91
C GLU A 64 -6.37 5.55 -5.58
N VAL A 65 -6.00 4.30 -5.26
CA VAL A 65 -6.40 3.66 -4.00
C VAL A 65 -5.84 4.41 -2.80
N LEU A 66 -4.56 4.81 -2.87
CA LEU A 66 -3.93 5.62 -1.84
C LEU A 66 -4.71 6.92 -1.63
N LYS A 67 -5.00 7.67 -2.70
CA LYS A 67 -5.80 8.91 -2.62
C LYS A 67 -7.18 8.67 -2.00
N MET A 68 -7.86 7.60 -2.39
CA MET A 68 -9.17 7.27 -1.82
C MET A 68 -9.08 6.87 -0.34
N ALA A 69 -8.03 6.13 0.04
CA ALA A 69 -7.78 5.73 1.42
C ALA A 69 -7.44 6.92 2.31
N GLU A 70 -6.62 7.85 1.83
CA GLU A 70 -6.34 9.10 2.54
C GLU A 70 -7.59 9.99 2.62
N ALA A 71 -8.35 10.13 1.53
CA ALA A 71 -9.59 10.92 1.53
C ALA A 71 -10.63 10.36 2.52
N ALA A 72 -10.81 9.03 2.55
CA ALA A 72 -11.73 8.38 3.49
C ALA A 72 -11.31 8.52 4.97
N TRP A 73 -10.05 8.86 5.23
CA TRP A 73 -9.56 9.15 6.57
C TRP A 73 -9.61 10.65 6.92
N VAL A 74 -9.50 11.53 5.93
CA VAL A 74 -9.49 13.00 6.09
C VAL A 74 -10.90 13.61 6.10
N GLU A 75 -11.95 12.86 5.76
CA GLU A 75 -13.35 13.29 5.97
C GLU A 75 -13.71 13.36 7.47
N GLU A 76 -13.37 14.50 8.09
CA GLU A 76 -14.03 15.09 9.27
C GLU A 76 -14.43 16.55 8.97
#